data_AF-A0A1Y6FTB7-F1
#
_entry.id   AF-A0A1Y6FTB7-F1
#
_cell.length_a   1.000
_cell.length_b   1.000
_cell.length_c   1.000
_cell.angle_alpha   90.00
_cell.angle_beta   90.00
_cell.angle_gamma   90.00
#
_symmetry.space_group_name_H-M   'P 1'
#
loop_
_entity.id
_entity.type
_entity.pdbx_description
1 polymer ?
#
loop_
_entity_poly.entity_id
_entity_poly.type
_entity_poly.pdbx_seq_one_letter_code
_entity_poly.pdbx_strand_id
1 'polypeptide(L)'
;MLSPFYYRITTFSTLPNLLILLVCFVLLYAILKLYGIPQLKIYSQGFGLIDSKPFYSPERAYEMLSSYGEKGRKFYIYLEIFDYIFAVIYSLFFTITLLYMFPSYKIMIFPFLIIFFEYIENTCILWMLLRFPEKMTRVAQVSNISTIFKSLLIIISFLTILVSLFIFLVNKLTS
;
A
#
# COMPACT_ATOMS: atom_id res chain seq x y z
N MET A 1 0.72 1.85 -31.27
CA MET A 1 2.05 1.53 -30.70
C MET A 1 1.89 1.40 -29.20
N LEU A 2 2.20 0.24 -28.62
CA LEU A 2 2.25 0.09 -27.16
C LEU A 2 3.41 0.95 -26.64
N SER A 3 3.24 1.63 -25.50
CA SER A 3 4.33 2.43 -24.93
C SER A 3 5.54 1.54 -24.59
N PRO A 4 6.79 2.05 -24.66
CA PRO A 4 7.98 1.28 -24.28
C PRO A 4 7.88 0.68 -22.87
N PHE A 5 7.14 1.36 -21.99
CA PHE A 5 6.82 0.91 -20.64
C PHE A 5 5.92 -0.33 -20.62
N TYR A 6 4.82 -0.30 -21.39
CA TYR A 6 3.90 -1.44 -21.52
C TYR A 6 4.63 -2.68 -22.03
N TYR A 7 5.48 -2.51 -23.05
CA TYR A 7 6.25 -3.61 -23.62
C TYR A 7 7.13 -4.30 -22.57
N ARG A 8 7.89 -3.52 -21.77
CA ARG A 8 8.74 -4.06 -20.70
C ARG A 8 7.95 -4.82 -19.64
N ILE A 9 6.79 -4.28 -19.22
CA ILE A 9 5.95 -4.98 -18.25
C ILE A 9 5.46 -6.31 -18.83
N THR A 10 4.97 -6.32 -20.06
CA THR A 10 4.49 -7.56 -20.69
C THR A 10 5.57 -8.62 -20.87
N THR A 11 6.82 -8.23 -21.15
CA THR A 11 7.94 -9.19 -21.20
C THR A 11 8.30 -9.74 -19.82
N PHE A 12 8.05 -8.98 -18.75
CA PHE A 12 8.29 -9.41 -17.37
C PHE A 12 7.14 -10.25 -16.79
N SER A 13 5.94 -10.12 -17.35
CA SER A 13 4.73 -10.89 -17.02
C SER A 13 4.82 -12.35 -17.48
N THR A 14 5.72 -13.12 -16.86
CA THR A 14 5.81 -14.58 -17.04
C THR A 14 5.25 -15.32 -15.82
N LEU A 15 4.82 -16.57 -15.99
CA LEU A 15 4.30 -17.38 -14.88
C LEU A 15 5.33 -17.54 -13.73
N PRO A 16 6.63 -17.83 -13.97
CA PRO A 16 7.62 -17.88 -12.90
C PRO A 16 7.76 -16.57 -12.13
N ASN A 17 7.82 -15.43 -12.83
CA ASN A 17 7.93 -14.12 -12.19
C ASN A 17 6.68 -13.80 -11.35
N LEU A 18 5.49 -14.16 -11.84
CA LEU A 18 4.25 -14.01 -11.09
C LEU A 18 4.27 -14.84 -9.80
N LEU A 19 4.75 -16.09 -9.86
CA LEU A 19 4.87 -16.95 -8.67
C LEU A 19 5.90 -16.41 -7.67
N ILE A 20 7.05 -15.91 -8.14
CA ILE A 20 8.04 -15.27 -7.28
C ILE A 20 7.43 -14.05 -6.58
N LEU A 21 6.76 -13.17 -7.33
CA LEU A 21 6.09 -11.99 -6.77
C LEU A 21 4.99 -12.38 -5.78
N LEU A 22 4.22 -13.43 -6.05
CA LEU A 22 3.21 -13.95 -5.15
C LEU A 22 3.84 -14.44 -3.84
N VAL A 23 4.90 -15.23 -3.91
CA VAL A 23 5.61 -15.72 -2.71
C VAL A 23 6.18 -14.55 -1.91
N CYS A 24 6.85 -13.59 -2.56
CA CYS A 24 7.35 -12.39 -1.90
C CYS A 24 6.21 -11.59 -1.25
N PHE A 25 5.11 -11.37 -1.97
CA PHE A 25 3.94 -10.67 -1.44
C PHE A 25 3.39 -11.36 -0.19
N VAL A 26 3.17 -12.68 -0.24
CA VAL A 26 2.63 -13.46 0.89
C VAL A 26 3.58 -13.42 2.07
N LEU A 27 4.88 -13.60 1.86
CA LEU A 27 5.88 -13.57 2.93
C LEU A 27 5.96 -12.20 3.59
N LEU A 28 6.05 -11.12 2.81
CA LEU A 28 6.13 -9.76 3.34
C LEU A 28 4.84 -9.39 4.07
N TYR A 29 3.68 -9.74 3.51
CA TYR A 29 2.38 -9.54 4.16
C TYR A 29 2.27 -10.32 5.48
N ALA A 30 2.75 -11.57 5.52
CA ALA A 30 2.77 -12.37 6.74
C ALA A 30 3.68 -11.77 7.81
N ILE A 31 4.88 -11.31 7.45
CA ILE A 31 5.79 -10.60 8.37
C ILE A 31 5.09 -9.36 8.95
N LEU A 32 4.46 -8.55 8.11
CA LEU A 32 3.76 -7.33 8.57
C LEU A 32 2.57 -7.67 9.48
N LYS A 33 1.73 -8.64 9.11
CA LYS A 33 0.49 -8.95 9.84
C LYS A 33 0.70 -9.77 11.10
N LEU A 34 1.62 -10.73 11.08
CA LEU A 34 1.86 -11.64 12.21
C LEU A 34 2.86 -11.06 13.21
N TYR A 35 3.77 -10.19 12.76
CA TYR A 35 4.81 -9.61 13.63
C TYR A 35 4.74 -8.08 13.68
N GLY A 36 4.85 -7.39 12.54
CA GLY A 36 4.98 -5.93 12.50
C GLY A 36 3.85 -5.18 13.21
N ILE A 37 2.61 -5.36 12.75
CA ILE A 37 1.43 -4.68 13.30
C ILE A 37 1.17 -5.08 14.77
N PRO A 38 1.16 -6.37 15.14
CA PRO A 38 0.99 -6.76 16.55
C PRO A 38 2.06 -6.16 17.46
N GLN A 39 3.33 -6.18 17.05
CA GLN A 39 4.42 -5.64 17.85
C GLN A 39 4.30 -4.11 18.02
N LEU A 40 3.94 -3.38 16.96
CA LEU A 40 3.69 -1.94 17.07
C LEU A 40 2.47 -1.66 17.95
N LYS A 41 1.41 -2.47 17.89
CA LYS A 41 0.24 -2.35 18.78
C LYS A 41 0.64 -2.46 20.26
N ILE A 42 1.58 -3.33 20.60
CA ILE A 42 2.12 -3.44 21.97
C ILE A 42 2.81 -2.12 22.38
N TYR A 43 3.72 -1.61 21.54
CA TYR A 43 4.41 -0.34 21.85
C TYR A 43 3.49 0.88 21.88
N SER A 44 2.41 0.84 21.11
CA SER A 44 1.50 1.96 20.91
C SER A 44 0.26 1.93 21.80
N GLN A 45 0.21 1.06 22.81
CA GLN A 45 -0.96 0.90 23.68
C GLN A 45 -2.26 0.63 22.90
N GLY A 46 -2.14 -0.17 21.83
CA GLY A 46 -3.26 -0.60 20.99
C GLY A 46 -3.60 0.32 19.82
N PHE A 47 -2.95 1.48 19.67
CA PHE A 47 -3.23 2.39 18.56
C PHE A 47 -2.88 1.81 17.19
N GLY A 48 -1.76 1.12 17.05
CA GLY A 48 -1.28 0.60 15.77
C GLY A 48 -0.73 1.67 14.82
N LEU A 49 -0.71 1.38 13.52
CA LEU A 49 -0.13 2.25 12.49
C LEU A 49 -1.01 3.48 12.19
N ILE A 50 -0.40 4.60 11.79
CA ILE A 50 -1.10 5.84 11.42
C ILE A 50 -1.80 5.67 10.06
N ASP A 51 -1.10 5.13 9.07
CA ASP A 51 -1.57 4.87 7.69
C ASP A 51 -2.78 3.91 7.60
N SER A 52 -3.06 3.15 8.67
CA SER A 52 -4.23 2.28 8.76
C SER A 52 -5.54 3.00 9.09
N LYS A 53 -5.49 4.32 9.36
CA LYS A 53 -6.63 5.10 9.84
C LYS A 53 -6.81 6.36 8.99
N PRO A 54 -7.63 6.36 7.94
CA PRO A 54 -7.90 7.59 7.19
C PRO A 54 -8.69 8.60 8.05
N PHE A 55 -8.69 9.87 7.63
CA PHE A 55 -9.44 10.97 8.25
C PHE A 55 -8.96 11.39 9.65
N TYR A 56 -7.67 11.26 9.93
CA TYR A 56 -7.10 11.72 11.19
C TYR A 56 -6.69 13.20 11.17
N SER A 57 -6.69 13.84 12.33
CA SER A 57 -6.13 15.19 12.50
C SER A 57 -4.64 15.13 12.85
N PRO A 58 -3.85 16.18 12.57
CA PRO A 58 -2.45 16.25 13.00
C PRO A 58 -2.27 16.01 14.50
N GLU A 59 -3.18 16.54 15.33
CA GLU A 59 -3.17 16.34 16.78
C GLU A 59 -3.28 14.86 17.13
N ARG A 60 -4.18 14.14 16.44
CA ARG A 60 -4.36 12.69 16.61
C ARG A 60 -3.11 11.91 16.18
N ALA A 61 -2.45 12.31 15.09
CA ALA A 61 -1.20 11.69 14.67
C ALA A 61 -0.10 11.88 15.74
N TYR A 62 0.03 13.07 16.31
CA TYR A 62 1.02 13.33 17.35
C TYR A 62 0.67 12.69 18.70
N GLU A 63 -0.61 12.50 19.02
CA GLU A 63 -1.06 11.68 20.14
C GLU A 63 -0.60 10.23 19.98
N MET A 64 -0.75 9.66 18.78
CA MET A 64 -0.25 8.33 18.43
C MET A 64 1.28 8.26 18.55
N LEU A 65 2.01 9.19 17.92
CA LEU A 65 3.48 9.22 17.99
C LEU A 65 4.01 9.35 19.42
N SER A 66 3.26 10.04 20.28
CA SER A 66 3.57 10.16 21.71
C SER A 66 3.34 8.84 22.44
N SER A 67 2.24 8.12 22.16
CA SER A 67 1.93 6.84 22.81
C SER A 67 2.92 5.72 22.45
N TYR A 68 3.60 5.82 21.31
CA TYR A 68 4.58 4.83 20.85
C TYR A 68 5.84 4.75 21.72
N GLY A 69 6.15 5.81 22.46
CA GLY A 69 7.44 5.96 23.13
C GLY A 69 8.63 5.88 22.16
N GLU A 70 9.86 5.90 22.69
CA GLU A 70 11.05 5.87 21.84
C GLU A 70 11.19 4.55 21.07
N LYS A 71 10.94 3.41 21.75
CA LYS A 71 11.04 2.08 21.14
C LYS A 71 10.02 1.88 20.02
N GLY A 72 8.76 2.27 20.23
CA GLY A 72 7.73 2.16 19.22
C GLY A 72 7.99 3.05 18.00
N ARG A 73 8.48 4.28 18.20
CA ARG A 73 8.87 5.15 17.07
C ARG A 73 10.02 4.58 16.25
N LYS A 74 11.08 4.08 16.91
CA LYS A 74 12.18 3.40 16.20
C LYS A 74 11.71 2.18 15.44
N PHE A 75 10.85 1.37 16.05
CA PHE A 75 10.25 0.21 15.40
C PHE A 75 9.39 0.62 14.20
N TYR A 76 8.60 1.69 14.33
CA TYR A 76 7.76 2.18 13.25
C TYR A 76 8.58 2.70 12.06
N ILE A 77 9.73 3.34 12.28
CA ILE A 77 10.66 3.71 11.20
C ILE A 77 11.04 2.48 10.36
N TYR A 78 11.35 1.34 11.00
CA TYR A 78 11.67 0.11 10.27
C TYR A 78 10.48 -0.44 9.49
N LEU A 79 9.27 -0.34 10.04
CA LEU A 79 8.06 -0.75 9.31
C LEU A 79 7.79 0.12 8.09
N GLU A 80 7.96 1.44 8.19
CA GLU A 80 7.81 2.36 7.06
C GLU A 80 8.86 2.11 5.96
N ILE A 81 10.11 1.83 6.33
CA ILE A 81 11.16 1.43 5.37
C ILE A 81 10.80 0.11 4.69
N PHE A 82 10.31 -0.86 5.45
CA PHE A 82 9.83 -2.13 4.93
C PHE A 82 8.66 -1.93 3.96
N ASP A 83 7.77 -0.99 4.26
CA ASP A 83 6.56 -0.74 3.47
C ASP A 83 6.87 -0.21 2.06
N TYR A 84 7.97 0.55 1.86
CA TYR A 84 8.42 0.90 0.50
C TYR A 84 8.71 -0.31 -0.38
N ILE A 85 9.33 -1.35 0.19
CA ILE A 85 9.65 -2.59 -0.53
C ILE A 85 8.36 -3.36 -0.77
N PHE A 86 7.51 -3.46 0.25
CA PHE A 86 6.23 -4.15 0.14
C PHE A 86 5.34 -3.52 -0.94
N ALA A 87 5.29 -2.19 -1.01
CA ALA A 87 4.57 -1.40 -2.01
C ALA A 87 4.96 -1.74 -3.45
N VAL A 88 6.25 -1.85 -3.73
CA VAL A 88 6.74 -2.24 -5.06
C VAL A 88 6.32 -3.66 -5.41
N ILE A 89 6.54 -4.61 -4.48
CA ILE A 89 6.26 -6.03 -4.72
C ILE A 89 4.77 -6.24 -4.96
N TYR A 90 3.89 -5.72 -4.10
CA TYR A 90 2.46 -5.94 -4.27
C TYR A 90 1.95 -5.24 -5.54
N SER A 91 2.42 -4.05 -5.86
CA SER A 91 1.93 -3.32 -7.04
C SER A 91 2.36 -3.98 -8.35
N LEU A 92 3.59 -4.49 -8.42
CA LEU A 92 4.03 -5.32 -9.56
C LEU A 92 3.17 -6.58 -9.67
N PHE A 93 2.94 -7.27 -8.56
CA PHE A 93 2.08 -8.46 -8.52
C PHE A 93 0.66 -8.17 -9.04
N PHE A 94 -0.01 -7.13 -8.52
CA PHE A 94 -1.35 -6.77 -8.97
C PHE A 94 -1.38 -6.24 -10.39
N THR A 95 -0.38 -5.47 -10.83
CA THR A 95 -0.30 -4.98 -12.22
C THR A 95 -0.23 -6.15 -13.20
N ILE A 96 0.63 -7.13 -12.95
CA ILE A 96 0.77 -8.32 -13.80
C ILE A 96 -0.51 -9.16 -13.77
N THR A 97 -1.09 -9.36 -12.58
CA THR A 97 -2.35 -10.10 -12.41
C THR A 97 -3.49 -9.44 -13.20
N LEU A 98 -3.62 -8.11 -13.10
CA LEU A 98 -4.62 -7.34 -13.83
C LEU A 98 -4.41 -7.41 -15.33
N LEU A 99 -3.17 -7.40 -15.82
CA LEU A 99 -2.85 -7.56 -17.24
C LEU A 99 -3.24 -8.94 -17.78
N TYR A 100 -3.06 -10.00 -17.00
CA TYR A 100 -3.50 -11.35 -17.38
C TYR A 100 -5.03 -11.46 -17.48
N MET A 101 -5.75 -10.80 -16.57
CA MET A 101 -7.21 -10.83 -16.52
C MET A 101 -7.85 -9.87 -17.53
N PHE A 102 -7.22 -8.72 -17.77
CA PHE A 102 -7.72 -7.63 -18.60
C PHE A 102 -6.57 -7.02 -19.42
N PRO A 103 -6.52 -7.27 -20.75
CA PRO A 103 -5.50 -6.71 -21.63
C PRO A 103 -5.77 -5.22 -21.95
N SER A 104 -6.23 -4.43 -20.97
CA SER A 104 -6.50 -3.00 -21.09
C SER A 104 -5.46 -2.20 -20.32
N TYR A 105 -4.65 -1.43 -21.05
CA TYR A 105 -3.63 -0.55 -20.47
C TYR A 105 -4.19 0.52 -19.53
N LYS A 106 -5.49 0.85 -19.61
CA LYS A 106 -6.13 1.88 -18.76
C LYS A 106 -6.22 1.45 -17.30
N ILE A 107 -6.35 0.14 -17.04
CA ILE A 107 -6.47 -0.41 -15.68
C ILE A 107 -5.10 -0.42 -14.98
N MET A 108 -4.01 -0.39 -15.75
CA MET A 108 -2.65 -0.38 -15.20
C MET A 108 -2.32 0.90 -14.43
N ILE A 109 -3.06 2.01 -14.62
CA ILE A 109 -2.73 3.26 -13.95
C ILE A 109 -3.02 3.22 -12.44
N PHE A 110 -3.98 2.39 -12.01
CA PHE A 110 -4.41 2.36 -10.62
C PHE A 110 -3.31 1.90 -9.65
N PRO A 111 -2.61 0.75 -9.87
CA PRO A 111 -1.52 0.33 -8.99
C PRO A 111 -0.38 1.34 -8.89
N PHE A 112 -0.09 2.10 -9.96
CA PHE A 112 0.95 3.15 -9.93
C PHE A 112 0.50 4.38 -9.13
N LEU A 113 -0.75 4.80 -9.26
CA LEU A 113 -1.30 5.89 -8.44
C LEU A 113 -1.35 5.51 -6.96
N ILE A 114 -1.69 4.25 -6.65
CA ILE A 114 -1.69 3.74 -5.28
C ILE A 114 -0.28 3.82 -4.68
N ILE A 115 0.76 3.28 -5.35
CA ILE A 115 2.15 3.41 -4.84
C ILE A 115 2.53 4.87 -4.69
N PHE A 116 2.18 5.73 -5.65
CA PHE A 116 2.55 7.14 -5.59
C PHE A 116 2.05 7.80 -4.30
N PHE A 117 0.78 7.60 -3.95
CA PHE A 117 0.24 8.13 -2.68
C PHE A 117 0.82 7.42 -1.46
N GLU A 118 1.08 6.11 -1.53
CA GLU A 118 1.72 5.37 -0.43
C GLU A 118 3.13 5.88 -0.14
N TYR A 119 3.92 6.20 -1.17
CA TYR A 119 5.26 6.74 -0.99
C TYR A 119 5.24 8.13 -0.36
N ILE A 120 4.30 8.99 -0.75
CA ILE A 120 4.13 10.30 -0.13
C ILE A 120 3.77 10.14 1.35
N GLU A 121 2.80 9.27 1.64
CA GLU A 121 2.36 9.00 3.00
C GLU A 121 3.50 8.48 3.87
N ASN A 122 4.18 7.41 3.43
CA ASN A 122 5.28 6.78 4.18
C ASN A 122 6.43 7.76 4.39
N THR A 123 6.73 8.61 3.39
CA THR A 123 7.74 9.68 3.54
C THR A 123 7.33 10.67 4.61
N CYS A 124 6.06 11.10 4.61
CA CYS A 124 5.54 12.03 5.59
C CYS A 124 5.57 11.42 7.01
N ILE A 125 5.18 10.15 7.16
CA ILE A 125 5.22 9.45 8.45
C ILE A 125 6.66 9.31 8.95
N LEU A 126 7.60 8.91 8.08
CA LEU A 126 9.03 8.88 8.41
C LEU A 126 9.54 10.24 8.87
N TRP A 127 9.19 11.32 8.19
CA TRP A 127 9.58 12.67 8.62
C TRP A 127 9.00 13.04 9.98
N MET A 128 7.73 12.75 10.24
CA MET A 128 7.12 12.99 11.55
C MET A 128 7.80 12.16 12.65
N LEU A 129 8.18 10.91 12.36
CA LEU A 129 8.89 10.03 13.30
C LEU A 129 10.30 10.55 13.62
N LEU A 130 11.05 10.96 12.61
CA LEU A 130 12.44 11.44 12.74
C LEU A 130 12.54 12.81 13.41
N ARG A 131 11.50 13.66 13.29
CA ARG A 131 11.47 15.01 13.87
C ARG A 131 10.76 15.08 15.22
N PHE A 132 10.12 14.01 15.65
CA PHE A 132 9.44 13.98 16.96
C PHE A 132 10.41 14.40 18.10
N PRO A 133 10.03 15.31 19.01
CA PRO A 133 8.67 15.80 19.30
C PRO A 133 8.21 17.06 18.53
N GLU A 134 8.98 17.53 17.55
CA GLU A 134 8.56 18.68 16.71
C GLU A 134 7.27 18.35 15.95
N LYS A 135 6.26 19.24 16.08
CA LYS A 135 4.96 19.07 15.43
C LYS A 135 4.94 19.68 14.04
N MET A 136 4.96 18.83 13.03
CA MET A 136 4.89 19.15 11.60
C MET A 136 3.45 19.02 11.08
N THR A 137 2.58 19.96 11.45
CA THR A 137 1.14 19.93 11.10
C THR A 137 0.87 19.73 9.61
N ARG A 138 1.61 20.44 8.74
CA ARG A 138 1.45 20.32 7.28
C ARG A 138 1.83 18.94 6.76
N VAL A 139 2.88 18.33 7.32
CA VAL A 139 3.33 16.98 6.92
C VAL A 139 2.28 15.94 7.32
N ALA A 140 1.71 16.05 8.52
CA ALA A 140 0.61 15.19 8.97
C ALA A 140 -0.63 15.32 8.06
N GLN A 141 -0.97 16.54 7.63
CA GLN A 141 -2.09 16.76 6.71
C GLN A 141 -1.84 16.11 5.34
N VAL A 142 -0.65 16.29 4.76
CA VAL A 142 -0.28 15.66 3.48
C VAL A 142 -0.29 14.14 3.58
N SER A 143 0.20 13.59 4.69
CA SER A 143 0.13 12.14 4.96
C SER A 143 -1.32 11.66 4.95
N ASN A 144 -2.21 12.26 5.73
CA ASN A 144 -3.62 11.88 5.79
C ASN A 144 -4.34 12.01 4.43
N ILE A 145 -4.08 13.09 3.68
CA ILE A 145 -4.63 13.26 2.34
C ILE A 145 -4.19 12.09 1.44
N SER A 146 -2.92 11.71 1.52
CA SER A 146 -2.37 10.58 0.77
C SER A 146 -2.98 9.25 1.21
N THR A 147 -3.18 9.03 2.51
CA THR A 147 -3.92 7.89 3.06
C THR A 147 -5.32 7.78 2.46
N ILE A 148 -6.05 8.89 2.38
CA ILE A 148 -7.42 8.93 1.85
C ILE A 148 -7.43 8.59 0.36
N PHE A 149 -6.56 9.21 -0.45
CA PHE A 149 -6.48 8.95 -1.88
C PHE A 149 -6.06 7.50 -2.18
N LYS A 150 -5.03 6.99 -1.50
CA LYS A 150 -4.61 5.59 -1.71
C LYS A 150 -5.73 4.62 -1.33
N SER A 151 -6.41 4.85 -0.20
CA SER A 151 -7.50 4.00 0.27
C SER A 151 -8.67 3.98 -0.72
N LEU A 152 -9.04 5.15 -1.26
CA LEU A 152 -10.08 5.26 -2.27
C LEU A 152 -9.71 4.52 -3.56
N LEU A 153 -8.47 4.67 -4.03
CA LEU A 153 -7.97 3.97 -5.22
C LEU A 153 -7.94 2.44 -5.04
N ILE A 154 -7.56 1.95 -3.85
CA ILE A 154 -7.62 0.52 -3.51
C ILE A 154 -9.07 0.03 -3.58
N ILE A 155 -10.03 0.74 -2.98
CA ILE A 155 -11.45 0.38 -3.02
C ILE A 155 -11.96 0.32 -4.46
N ILE A 156 -11.66 1.34 -5.27
CA ILE A 156 -12.05 1.38 -6.70
C ILE A 156 -11.45 0.20 -7.46
N SER A 157 -10.17 -0.10 -7.22
CA SER A 157 -9.48 -1.22 -7.87
C SER A 157 -10.12 -2.55 -7.52
N PHE A 158 -10.44 -2.75 -6.23
CA PHE A 158 -11.09 -3.97 -5.75
C PHE A 158 -12.50 -4.15 -6.34
N LEU A 159 -13.31 -3.09 -6.36
CA LEU A 159 -14.64 -3.10 -6.98
C LEU A 159 -14.57 -3.41 -8.47
N THR A 160 -13.59 -2.84 -9.17
CA THR A 160 -13.37 -3.10 -10.60
C THR A 160 -13.09 -4.58 -10.85
N ILE A 161 -12.19 -5.19 -10.07
CA ILE A 161 -11.89 -6.63 -10.15
C ILE A 161 -13.14 -7.47 -9.93
N LEU A 162 -13.92 -7.17 -8.88
CA LEU A 162 -15.15 -7.92 -8.56
C LEU A 162 -16.19 -7.85 -9.68
N VAL A 163 -16.48 -6.65 -10.18
CA VAL A 163 -17.44 -6.44 -11.29
C VAL A 163 -16.99 -7.20 -12.53
N SER A 164 -15.70 -7.13 -12.85
CA SER A 164 -15.18 -7.83 -14.02
C SER A 164 -15.18 -9.36 -13.86
N LEU A 165 -14.91 -9.88 -12.66
CA LEU A 165 -15.05 -11.32 -12.36
C LEU A 165 -16.50 -11.78 -12.53
N PHE A 166 -17.45 -10.99 -12.02
CA PHE A 166 -18.87 -11.29 -12.14
C PHE A 166 -19.32 -11.36 -13.60
N ILE A 167 -18.96 -10.36 -14.42
CA ILE A 167 -19.26 -10.34 -15.86
C ILE A 167 -18.64 -11.57 -16.56
N PHE A 168 -17.39 -11.90 -16.25
CA PHE A 168 -16.72 -13.07 -16.80
C PHE A 168 -17.45 -14.38 -16.48
N LEU A 169 -17.85 -14.57 -15.22
CA LEU A 169 -18.59 -15.76 -14.77
C LEU A 169 -19.97 -15.85 -15.45
N VAL A 170 -20.71 -14.75 -15.54
CA VAL A 170 -22.02 -14.72 -16.22
C VAL A 170 -21.87 -15.11 -17.68
N ASN A 171 -20.90 -14.53 -18.40
CA ASN A 171 -20.67 -14.83 -19.81
C ASN A 171 -20.31 -16.30 -20.04
N LYS A 172 -19.56 -16.92 -19.12
CA LYS A 172 -19.20 -18.35 -19.21
C LYS A 172 -20.37 -19.29 -18.93
N LEU A 173 -21.34 -18.84 -18.13
CA LEU A 173 -22.56 -19.61 -17.84
C LEU A 173 -23.61 -19.47 -18.95
N THR A 174 -23.57 -18.39 -19.73
CA THR A 174 -24.50 -18.14 -20.85
C THR A 174 -23.95 -18.54 -22.22
N SER A 175 -22.65 -18.87 -22.32
CA SER A 175 -21.98 -19.45 -23.50
C SER A 175 -21.98 -20.97 -23.46
#